data_AF-A0A927Y3M8-F1
#
_entry.id   AF-A0A927Y3M8-F1
#
_cell.length_a   1.000
_cell.length_b   1.000
_cell.length_c   1.000
_cell.angle_alpha   90.00
_cell.angle_beta   90.00
_cell.angle_gamma   90.00
#
_symmetry.space_group_name_H-M   'P 1'
#
loop_
_entity.id
_entity.type
_entity.pdbx_description
1 polymer ?
#
loop_
_entity_poly.entity_id
_entity_poly.type
_entity_poly.pdbx_seq_one_letter_code
_entity_poly.pdbx_strand_id
1 'polypeptide(L)'
;MKLLIFEWAAGTFTYNDIIESFAANGISYRTVSYQFSDKNEDEFFEKRFTRVLKDDYYDAVFSVNYFPLVAVCCHNCNLPYISWSYDNPLDVPDIEKTLGLPGNYVFLFDRIQTEGYRKKGFTNVYHMPLAANCKRLETIKLTKQEQALYAADVSFIGKMYDSMFGQYRELMDEHSKGYIDAVVAAQSKVYGYWFAEELLTDDLMKRINDHFRELQPDTQFILPKEALAYAIAAQITRTDRLILLNLLAKRMSVNVYSWERCNLLQNVRFMGSCDYYGQMTKVFKASSINLNITLKISQSGIPLRVMDILGAGGFLLSNYQPEIAENFVDGEDVVMYESIEDALEKAVYYLGHDDIRRQISASGHNKTKELFSYEKQLGKIFEISGIRVYAK
;
A
#
# COMPACT_ATOMS: atom_id res chain seq x y z
N MET A 1 -19.06 18.92 13.17
CA MET A 1 -18.02 17.92 13.42
C MET A 1 -16.68 18.61 13.47
N LYS A 2 -15.86 18.30 14.47
CA LYS A 2 -14.52 18.80 14.71
C LYS A 2 -13.57 17.65 15.01
N LEU A 3 -12.55 17.46 14.18
CA LEU A 3 -11.59 16.37 14.30
C LEU A 3 -10.22 16.87 14.79
N LEU A 4 -9.51 16.02 15.52
CA LEU A 4 -8.06 16.18 15.70
C LEU A 4 -7.36 15.21 14.74
N ILE A 5 -6.50 15.73 13.87
CA ILE A 5 -5.72 14.90 12.96
C ILE A 5 -4.32 14.71 13.54
N PHE A 6 -3.90 13.46 13.69
CA PHE A 6 -2.50 13.14 13.89
C PHE A 6 -1.82 12.94 12.53
N GLU A 7 -0.77 13.71 12.29
CA GLU A 7 0.06 13.63 11.09
C GLU A 7 1.48 13.16 11.47
N TRP A 8 1.97 12.14 10.78
CA TRP A 8 3.37 11.73 10.92
C TRP A 8 4.28 12.76 10.25
N ALA A 9 5.16 13.40 11.01
CA ALA A 9 5.93 14.55 10.49
C ALA A 9 6.95 14.20 9.39
N ALA A 10 7.36 12.94 9.24
CA ALA A 10 8.15 12.51 8.07
C ALA A 10 7.34 12.39 6.77
N GLY A 11 6.06 12.75 6.81
CA GLY A 11 5.16 12.78 5.67
C GLY A 11 4.31 11.52 5.55
N THR A 12 3.04 11.74 5.23
CA THR A 12 2.09 10.66 4.93
C THR A 12 1.43 10.93 3.58
N PHE A 13 1.37 9.90 2.73
CA PHE A 13 0.60 10.01 1.50
C PHE A 13 -0.87 10.25 1.84
N THR A 14 -1.64 10.81 0.91
CA THR A 14 -3.09 11.08 1.07
C THR A 14 -3.50 12.16 2.09
N TYR A 15 -2.62 12.60 3.00
CA TYR A 15 -2.97 13.58 4.04
C TYR A 15 -3.60 14.86 3.45
N ASN A 16 -2.96 15.46 2.43
CA ASN A 16 -3.49 16.69 1.83
C ASN A 16 -4.85 16.46 1.14
N ASP A 17 -5.03 15.27 0.55
CA ASP A 17 -6.28 14.91 -0.11
C ASP A 17 -7.44 14.73 0.90
N ILE A 18 -7.14 14.20 2.07
CA ILE A 18 -8.11 14.02 3.16
C ILE A 18 -8.52 15.38 3.74
N ILE A 19 -7.57 16.27 4.05
CA ILE A 19 -7.91 17.59 4.61
C ILE A 19 -8.64 18.49 3.60
N GLU A 20 -8.33 18.35 2.30
CA GLU A 20 -9.09 19.03 1.23
C GLU A 20 -10.54 18.53 1.21
N SER A 21 -10.75 17.21 1.31
CA SER A 21 -12.09 16.63 1.43
C SER A 21 -12.80 17.09 2.71
N PHE A 22 -12.10 17.20 3.84
CA PHE A 22 -12.68 17.73 5.07
C PHE A 22 -13.14 19.18 4.91
N ALA A 23 -12.29 20.04 4.35
CA ALA A 23 -12.63 21.43 4.09
C ALA A 23 -13.84 21.57 3.15
N ALA A 24 -13.87 20.78 2.07
CA ALA A 24 -14.98 20.76 1.09
C ALA A 24 -16.31 20.33 1.72
N ASN A 25 -16.28 19.49 2.76
CA ASN A 25 -17.47 19.01 3.48
C ASN A 25 -17.76 19.81 4.77
N GLY A 26 -17.10 20.94 4.98
CA GLY A 26 -17.34 21.81 6.16
C GLY A 26 -16.92 21.18 7.49
N ILE A 27 -16.02 20.19 7.46
CA ILE A 27 -15.49 19.51 8.64
C ILE A 27 -14.35 20.36 9.20
N SER A 28 -14.51 20.83 10.44
CA SER A 28 -13.43 21.54 11.13
C SER A 28 -12.37 20.55 11.60
N TYR A 29 -11.09 20.92 11.54
CA TYR A 29 -10.03 20.08 12.07
C TYR A 29 -8.88 20.90 12.65
N ARG A 30 -8.11 20.27 13.55
CA ARG A 30 -6.78 20.73 13.98
C ARG A 30 -5.78 19.62 13.70
N THR A 31 -4.61 19.95 13.17
CA THR A 31 -3.53 18.98 12.96
C THR A 31 -2.48 19.08 14.05
N VAL A 32 -2.03 17.93 14.55
CA VAL A 32 -0.82 17.78 15.36
C VAL A 32 0.14 16.91 14.56
N SER A 33 1.24 17.53 14.14
CA SER A 33 2.33 16.84 13.45
C SER A 33 3.42 16.47 14.46
N TYR A 34 3.86 15.21 14.44
CA TYR A 34 4.92 14.73 15.32
C TYR A 34 5.73 13.59 14.68
N GLN A 35 7.01 13.50 15.02
CA GLN A 35 7.87 12.38 14.67
C GLN A 35 8.31 11.72 15.98
N PHE A 36 7.93 10.44 16.14
CA PHE A 36 8.28 9.65 17.31
C PHE A 36 9.80 9.44 17.42
N SER A 37 10.31 9.47 18.65
CA SER A 37 11.65 8.92 18.93
C SER A 37 11.65 7.40 18.86
N ASP A 38 10.58 6.78 19.38
CA ASP A 38 10.27 5.36 19.24
C ASP A 38 8.75 5.25 19.02
N LYS A 39 8.35 4.50 17.99
CA LYS A 39 6.94 4.40 17.57
C LYS A 39 6.06 3.65 18.58
N ASN A 40 6.68 2.87 19.46
CA ASN A 40 6.01 2.00 20.40
C ASN A 40 6.02 2.56 21.82
N GLU A 41 7.02 3.39 22.17
CA GLU A 41 7.18 3.97 23.51
C GLU A 41 7.69 5.41 23.44
N ASP A 42 6.84 6.40 23.71
CA ASP A 42 7.23 7.81 23.70
C ASP A 42 6.43 8.61 24.75
N GLU A 43 6.93 8.61 25.99
CA GLU A 43 6.27 9.26 27.12
C GLU A 43 6.08 10.78 26.91
N PHE A 44 7.01 11.42 26.20
CA PHE A 44 6.91 12.84 25.88
C PHE A 44 5.73 13.09 24.93
N PHE A 45 5.64 12.29 23.86
CA PHE A 45 4.50 12.34 22.95
C PHE A 45 3.19 12.11 23.71
N GLU A 46 3.10 11.05 24.51
CA GLU A 46 1.86 10.70 25.22
C GLU A 46 1.37 11.85 26.12
N LYS A 47 2.27 12.43 26.92
CA LYS A 47 1.95 13.58 27.78
C LYS A 47 1.50 14.79 26.98
N ARG A 48 2.21 15.11 25.90
CA ARG A 48 1.90 16.25 25.02
C ARG A 48 0.58 16.05 24.29
N PHE A 49 0.38 14.90 23.67
CA PHE A 49 -0.79 14.59 22.87
C PHE A 49 -2.04 14.52 23.77
N THR A 50 -1.95 13.90 24.94
CA THR A 50 -3.02 13.88 25.95
C THR A 50 -3.43 15.29 26.40
N ARG A 51 -2.48 16.22 26.54
CA ARG A 51 -2.81 17.63 26.82
C ARG A 51 -3.62 18.23 25.66
N VAL A 52 -3.17 18.03 24.41
CA VAL A 52 -3.90 18.55 23.23
C VAL A 52 -5.31 17.97 23.13
N LEU A 53 -5.50 16.69 23.46
CA LEU A 53 -6.82 16.05 23.49
C LEU A 53 -7.77 16.69 24.51
N LYS A 54 -7.24 17.29 25.59
CA LYS A 54 -8.01 17.92 26.68
C LYS A 54 -8.15 19.44 26.55
N ASP A 55 -7.30 20.07 25.73
CA ASP A 55 -7.29 21.53 25.53
C ASP A 55 -8.51 22.06 24.77
N ASP A 56 -9.23 21.19 24.05
CA ASP A 56 -10.36 21.56 23.19
C ASP A 56 -11.33 20.38 23.03
N TYR A 57 -12.51 20.63 22.48
CA TYR A 57 -13.47 19.60 22.13
C TYR A 57 -13.21 19.03 20.73
N TYR A 58 -13.21 17.70 20.63
CA TYR A 58 -13.15 16.96 19.36
C TYR A 58 -14.17 15.83 19.37
N ASP A 59 -14.81 15.58 18.23
CA ASP A 59 -15.70 14.43 18.03
C ASP A 59 -14.92 13.12 17.89
N ALA A 60 -13.71 13.18 17.31
CA ALA A 60 -12.77 12.07 17.20
C ALA A 60 -11.36 12.52 16.82
N VAL A 61 -10.43 11.58 16.96
CA VAL A 61 -9.07 11.66 16.41
C VAL A 61 -9.01 10.86 15.11
N PHE A 62 -8.33 11.40 14.10
CA PHE A 62 -8.13 10.74 12.81
C PHE A 62 -6.63 10.65 12.47
N SER A 63 -6.17 9.54 11.91
CA SER A 63 -4.84 9.44 11.30
C SER A 63 -4.85 8.62 10.02
N VAL A 64 -3.89 8.92 9.14
CA VAL A 64 -3.55 8.03 8.04
C VAL A 64 -2.51 7.04 8.54
N ASN A 65 -2.79 5.75 8.36
CA ASN A 65 -2.18 4.63 9.09
C ASN A 65 -2.54 4.58 10.58
N TYR A 66 -2.36 3.41 11.18
CA TYR A 66 -2.59 3.15 12.59
C TYR A 66 -1.36 3.47 13.44
N PHE A 67 -1.56 4.15 14.57
CA PHE A 67 -0.51 4.50 15.53
C PHE A 67 -0.89 4.04 16.95
N PRO A 68 -0.19 3.05 17.53
CA PRO A 68 -0.50 2.53 18.87
C PRO A 68 -0.55 3.60 19.96
N LEU A 69 0.42 4.51 19.98
CA LEU A 69 0.49 5.58 20.97
C LEU A 69 -0.68 6.56 20.87
N VAL A 70 -1.15 6.84 19.64
CA VAL A 70 -2.36 7.65 19.42
C VAL A 70 -3.58 6.92 19.98
N ALA A 71 -3.74 5.62 19.67
CA ALA A 71 -4.83 4.80 20.17
C ALA A 71 -4.90 4.79 21.70
N VAL A 72 -3.75 4.59 22.37
CA VAL A 72 -3.64 4.59 23.84
C VAL A 72 -4.07 5.95 24.42
N CYS A 73 -3.57 7.07 23.89
CA CYS A 73 -3.97 8.40 24.36
C CYS A 73 -5.47 8.66 24.16
N CYS A 74 -6.04 8.25 23.02
CA CYS A 74 -7.46 8.42 22.73
C CYS A 74 -8.33 7.60 23.68
N HIS A 75 -7.97 6.32 23.90
CA HIS A 75 -8.63 5.44 24.84
C HIS A 75 -8.64 6.03 26.26
N ASN A 76 -7.48 6.49 26.74
CA ASN A 76 -7.35 7.12 28.06
C ASN A 76 -8.14 8.44 28.22
N CYS A 77 -8.50 9.08 27.10
CA CYS A 77 -9.32 10.30 27.08
C CYS A 77 -10.80 10.04 26.72
N ASN A 78 -11.21 8.78 26.54
CA ASN A 78 -12.54 8.39 26.05
C ASN A 78 -12.92 9.08 24.72
N LEU A 79 -11.95 9.24 23.81
CA LEU A 79 -12.17 9.80 22.48
C LEU A 79 -12.12 8.71 21.42
N PRO A 80 -13.05 8.69 20.45
CA PRO A 80 -12.95 7.78 19.32
C PRO A 80 -11.67 8.02 18.51
N TYR A 81 -11.00 6.95 18.11
CA TYR A 81 -9.82 7.00 17.24
C TYR A 81 -10.10 6.28 15.93
N ILE A 82 -10.01 7.01 14.83
CA ILE A 82 -10.17 6.50 13.47
C ILE A 82 -8.80 6.46 12.80
N SER A 83 -8.44 5.31 12.24
CA SER A 83 -7.25 5.17 11.40
C SER A 83 -7.62 4.56 10.06
N TRP A 84 -7.07 5.10 8.97
CA TRP A 84 -7.24 4.53 7.63
C TRP A 84 -5.88 4.27 7.01
N SER A 85 -5.55 3.00 6.82
CA SER A 85 -4.21 2.55 6.47
C SER A 85 -4.11 2.18 5.00
N TYR A 86 -3.02 2.61 4.36
CA TYR A 86 -2.65 2.22 3.00
C TYR A 86 -1.49 1.22 2.95
N ASP A 87 -0.92 0.86 4.11
CA ASP A 87 0.16 -0.11 4.24
C ASP A 87 -0.39 -1.49 4.62
N ASN A 88 0.13 -2.55 3.98
CA ASN A 88 -0.15 -3.95 4.30
C ASN A 88 1.13 -4.81 4.12
N PRO A 89 1.58 -5.54 5.17
CA PRO A 89 1.02 -5.60 6.52
C PRO A 89 1.17 -4.29 7.27
N LEU A 90 0.44 -4.15 8.39
CA LEU A 90 0.68 -3.06 9.32
C LEU A 90 2.04 -3.30 9.99
N ASP A 91 2.99 -2.40 9.76
CA ASP A 91 4.33 -2.45 10.35
C ASP A 91 4.30 -1.96 11.80
N VAL A 92 3.62 -2.71 12.66
CA VAL A 92 3.36 -2.37 14.07
C VAL A 92 3.62 -3.60 14.95
N PRO A 93 4.70 -3.60 15.73
CA PRO A 93 4.98 -4.64 16.71
C PRO A 93 3.86 -4.78 17.74
N ASP A 94 3.49 -6.03 18.08
CA ASP A 94 2.46 -6.35 19.07
C ASP A 94 1.14 -5.57 18.89
N ILE A 95 0.76 -5.32 17.63
CA ILE A 95 -0.38 -4.47 17.30
C ILE A 95 -1.65 -4.89 18.03
N GLU A 96 -1.86 -6.19 18.23
CA GLU A 96 -2.99 -6.77 18.95
C GLU A 96 -3.20 -6.20 20.36
N LYS A 97 -2.14 -5.74 21.04
CA LYS A 97 -2.23 -5.13 22.40
C LYS A 97 -3.03 -3.84 22.41
N THR A 98 -3.02 -3.08 21.31
CA THR A 98 -3.68 -1.77 21.23
C THR A 98 -4.82 -1.74 20.24
N LEU A 99 -4.81 -2.65 19.25
CA LEU A 99 -5.78 -2.68 18.17
C LEU A 99 -7.22 -2.74 18.69
N GLY A 100 -7.47 -3.60 19.68
CA GLY A 100 -8.80 -3.84 20.27
C GLY A 100 -9.24 -2.85 21.35
N LEU A 101 -8.50 -1.76 21.58
CA LEU A 101 -8.89 -0.77 22.58
C LEU A 101 -10.28 -0.18 22.28
N PRO A 102 -11.19 -0.10 23.28
CA PRO A 102 -12.50 0.52 23.10
C PRO A 102 -12.39 1.94 22.56
N GLY A 103 -13.18 2.24 21.52
CA GLY A 103 -13.19 3.54 20.83
C GLY A 103 -12.34 3.59 19.57
N ASN A 104 -11.51 2.56 19.30
CA ASN A 104 -10.77 2.47 18.03
C ASN A 104 -11.69 2.02 16.88
N TYR A 105 -11.47 2.59 15.70
CA TYR A 105 -12.01 2.18 14.41
C TYR A 105 -10.86 2.12 13.40
N VAL A 106 -10.48 0.92 12.99
CA VAL A 106 -9.30 0.70 12.14
C VAL A 106 -9.75 0.23 10.77
N PHE A 107 -9.43 1.03 9.76
CA PHE A 107 -9.82 0.79 8.37
C PHE A 107 -8.61 0.34 7.55
N LEU A 108 -8.69 -0.85 6.98
CA LEU A 108 -7.63 -1.45 6.16
C LEU A 108 -8.11 -1.61 4.72
N PHE A 109 -7.22 -1.38 3.76
CA PHE A 109 -7.55 -1.48 2.34
C PHE A 109 -7.51 -2.91 1.78
N ASP A 110 -6.97 -3.86 2.54
CA ASP A 110 -6.90 -5.26 2.15
C ASP A 110 -7.97 -6.06 2.92
N ARG A 111 -8.91 -6.64 2.18
CA ARG A 111 -10.00 -7.42 2.76
C ARG A 111 -9.50 -8.65 3.50
N ILE A 112 -8.54 -9.40 2.94
CA ILE A 112 -8.06 -10.63 3.58
C ILE A 112 -7.37 -10.31 4.91
N GLN A 113 -6.57 -9.24 4.98
CA GLN A 113 -5.97 -8.78 6.24
C GLN A 113 -7.05 -8.38 7.26
N THR A 114 -8.09 -7.67 6.83
CA THR A 114 -9.24 -7.31 7.68
C THR A 114 -9.91 -8.56 8.25
N GLU A 115 -10.20 -9.54 7.41
CA GLU A 115 -10.80 -10.81 7.81
C GLU A 115 -9.91 -11.59 8.76
N GLY A 116 -8.58 -11.54 8.57
CA GLY A 116 -7.60 -12.12 9.48
C GLY A 116 -7.75 -11.59 10.91
N TYR A 117 -7.83 -10.26 11.07
CA TYR A 117 -8.07 -9.66 12.40
C TYR A 117 -9.47 -9.98 12.94
N ARG A 118 -10.50 -10.00 12.10
CA ARG A 118 -11.87 -10.38 12.56
C ARG A 118 -11.93 -11.83 13.04
N LYS A 119 -11.24 -12.76 12.37
CA LYS A 119 -11.12 -14.16 12.81
C LYS A 119 -10.38 -14.28 14.14
N LYS A 120 -9.45 -13.38 14.46
CA LYS A 120 -8.80 -13.25 15.77
C LYS A 120 -9.71 -12.64 16.86
N GLY A 121 -10.92 -12.21 16.52
CA GLY A 121 -11.91 -11.66 17.46
C GLY A 121 -11.98 -10.14 17.53
N PHE A 122 -11.21 -9.41 16.71
CA PHE A 122 -11.29 -7.95 16.66
C PHE A 122 -12.57 -7.50 15.93
N THR A 123 -13.45 -6.79 16.62
CA THR A 123 -14.74 -6.30 16.10
C THR A 123 -14.66 -4.90 15.50
N ASN A 124 -13.53 -4.22 15.69
CA ASN A 124 -13.31 -2.82 15.37
C ASN A 124 -12.37 -2.59 14.18
N VAL A 125 -12.07 -3.66 13.43
CA VAL A 125 -11.30 -3.62 12.18
C VAL A 125 -12.25 -3.77 11.00
N TYR A 126 -12.14 -2.87 10.04
CA TYR A 126 -13.07 -2.72 8.92
C TYR A 126 -12.31 -2.67 7.61
N HIS A 127 -12.92 -3.25 6.57
CA HIS A 127 -12.39 -3.17 5.23
C HIS A 127 -12.86 -1.85 4.59
N MET A 128 -11.92 -1.08 4.03
CA MET A 128 -12.19 0.16 3.32
C MET A 128 -11.17 0.39 2.20
N PRO A 129 -11.56 0.20 0.92
CA PRO A 129 -10.72 0.51 -0.22
C PRO A 129 -10.25 1.97 -0.19
N LEU A 130 -9.05 2.21 -0.71
CA LEU A 130 -8.45 3.54 -0.80
C LEU A 130 -9.23 4.47 -1.76
N ALA A 131 -8.83 5.74 -1.79
CA ALA A 131 -9.46 6.76 -2.62
C ALA A 131 -8.45 7.50 -3.50
N ALA A 132 -8.97 8.18 -4.52
CA ALA A 132 -8.24 9.15 -5.32
C ALA A 132 -8.96 10.50 -5.35
N ASN A 133 -8.19 11.58 -5.22
CA ASN A 133 -8.69 12.93 -5.38
C ASN A 133 -8.67 13.32 -6.86
N CYS A 134 -9.60 12.74 -7.63
CA CYS A 134 -9.68 12.95 -9.08
C CYS A 134 -9.79 14.43 -9.45
N LYS A 135 -10.51 15.22 -8.64
CA LYS A 135 -10.64 16.69 -8.83
C LYS A 135 -9.28 17.38 -8.83
N ARG A 136 -8.45 17.14 -7.80
CA ARG A 136 -7.08 17.69 -7.75
C ARG A 136 -6.24 17.18 -8.91
N LEU A 137 -6.25 15.87 -9.16
CA LEU A 137 -5.43 15.25 -10.20
C LEU A 137 -5.77 15.79 -11.61
N GLU A 138 -7.04 16.10 -11.89
CA GLU A 138 -7.50 16.72 -13.13
C GLU A 138 -6.92 18.13 -13.36
N THR A 139 -6.68 18.90 -12.28
CA THR A 139 -6.09 20.25 -12.36
C THR A 139 -4.63 20.24 -12.80
N ILE A 140 -3.92 19.14 -12.57
CA ILE A 140 -2.51 18.99 -12.94
C ILE A 140 -2.42 18.76 -14.45
N LYS A 141 -1.94 19.78 -15.17
CA LYS A 141 -1.71 19.72 -16.62
C LYS A 141 -0.23 19.54 -16.92
N LEU A 142 0.06 18.87 -18.04
CA LEU A 142 1.41 18.73 -18.58
C LEU A 142 1.68 19.89 -19.53
N THR A 143 2.80 20.59 -19.33
CA THR A 143 3.39 21.43 -20.38
C THR A 143 3.99 20.55 -21.48
N LYS A 144 4.27 21.12 -22.66
CA LYS A 144 4.95 20.38 -23.75
C LYS A 144 6.32 19.84 -23.32
N GLN A 145 7.05 20.60 -22.50
CA GLN A 145 8.36 20.19 -21.99
C GLN A 145 8.22 19.02 -21.00
N GLU A 146 7.25 19.07 -20.10
CA GLU A 146 6.99 17.98 -19.14
C GLU A 146 6.47 16.73 -19.84
N GLN A 147 5.62 16.87 -20.86
CA GLN A 147 5.20 15.75 -21.69
C GLN A 147 6.42 15.04 -22.29
N ALA A 148 7.37 15.79 -22.87
CA ALA A 148 8.59 15.21 -23.44
C ALA A 148 9.53 14.62 -22.36
N LEU A 149 9.57 15.22 -21.17
CA LEU A 149 10.40 14.75 -20.06
C LEU A 149 9.92 13.43 -19.47
N TYR A 150 8.61 13.29 -19.28
CA TYR A 150 7.99 12.15 -18.59
C TYR A 150 7.47 11.07 -19.53
N ALA A 151 7.36 11.33 -20.84
CA ALA A 151 6.91 10.34 -21.81
C ALA A 151 7.75 9.06 -21.74
N ALA A 152 7.04 7.94 -21.77
CA ALA A 152 7.57 6.59 -21.90
C ALA A 152 6.50 5.68 -22.48
N ASP A 153 6.95 4.60 -23.10
CA ASP A 153 6.06 3.49 -23.44
C ASP A 153 5.51 2.85 -22.17
N VAL A 154 6.40 2.54 -21.22
CA VAL A 154 6.04 2.04 -19.90
C VAL A 154 6.72 2.87 -18.82
N SER A 155 5.96 3.25 -17.78
CA SER A 155 6.53 3.74 -16.54
C SER A 155 6.25 2.78 -15.39
N PHE A 156 7.23 2.68 -14.49
CA PHE A 156 7.07 2.03 -13.20
C PHE A 156 7.56 2.98 -12.11
N ILE A 157 6.72 3.22 -11.11
CA ILE A 157 7.09 3.99 -9.92
C ILE A 157 7.10 3.02 -8.73
N GLY A 158 8.14 2.99 -7.90
CA GLY A 158 8.14 2.16 -6.70
C GLY A 158 9.52 1.66 -6.30
N LYS A 159 9.61 1.12 -5.08
CA LYS A 159 10.83 0.49 -4.55
C LYS A 159 11.15 -0.79 -5.33
N MET A 160 12.32 -1.38 -5.13
CA MET A 160 12.62 -2.73 -5.68
C MET A 160 12.45 -3.85 -4.65
N TYR A 161 12.03 -3.52 -3.42
CA TYR A 161 11.87 -4.44 -2.29
C TYR A 161 13.09 -5.35 -2.11
N ASP A 162 14.23 -4.80 -1.68
CA ASP A 162 15.33 -5.64 -1.20
C ASP A 162 14.81 -6.59 -0.11
N SER A 163 15.25 -7.83 -0.14
CA SER A 163 14.71 -8.90 0.68
C SER A 163 15.78 -9.48 1.59
N MET A 164 15.38 -9.76 2.84
CA MET A 164 16.18 -10.52 3.81
C MET A 164 16.13 -12.04 3.57
N PHE A 165 15.45 -12.50 2.52
CA PHE A 165 15.21 -13.91 2.24
C PHE A 165 16.50 -14.71 2.16
N GLY A 166 17.50 -14.20 1.44
CA GLY A 166 18.80 -14.88 1.33
C GLY A 166 19.48 -15.05 2.69
N GLN A 167 19.46 -14.02 3.54
CA GLN A 167 20.03 -14.05 4.88
C GLN A 167 19.29 -15.05 5.78
N TYR A 168 17.95 -15.06 5.72
CA TYR A 168 17.16 -16.02 6.49
C TYR A 168 17.33 -17.45 6.00
N ARG A 169 17.52 -17.66 4.69
CA ARG A 169 17.80 -18.96 4.09
C ARG A 169 19.09 -19.58 4.62
N GLU A 170 20.10 -18.77 4.94
CA GLU A 170 21.35 -19.26 5.55
C GLU A 170 21.20 -19.73 7.00
N LEU A 171 20.09 -19.41 7.66
CA LEU A 171 19.78 -19.89 9.02
C LEU A 171 19.13 -21.29 9.02
N MET A 172 18.82 -21.82 7.83
CA MET A 172 18.03 -23.04 7.64
C MET A 172 18.92 -24.25 7.33
N ASP A 173 18.48 -25.44 7.73
CA ASP A 173 19.12 -26.67 7.27
C ASP A 173 18.79 -26.97 5.80
N GLU A 174 19.52 -27.90 5.16
CA GLU A 174 19.40 -28.16 3.72
C GLU A 174 18.00 -28.58 3.27
N HIS A 175 17.28 -29.33 4.10
CA HIS A 175 15.89 -29.69 3.79
C HIS A 175 14.98 -28.45 3.86
N SER A 176 15.11 -27.62 4.89
CA SER A 176 14.30 -26.42 5.07
C SER A 176 14.58 -25.39 3.97
N LYS A 177 15.84 -25.27 3.52
CA LYS A 177 16.22 -24.51 2.31
C LYS A 177 15.48 -25.02 1.07
N GLY A 178 15.57 -26.32 0.77
CA GLY A 178 14.91 -26.91 -0.39
C GLY A 178 13.38 -26.77 -0.34
N TYR A 179 12.78 -26.92 0.84
CA TYR A 179 11.34 -26.72 1.05
C TYR A 179 10.93 -25.27 0.76
N ILE A 180 11.61 -24.30 1.37
CA ILE A 180 11.28 -22.88 1.22
C ILE A 180 11.53 -22.41 -0.23
N ASP A 181 12.59 -22.89 -0.89
CA ASP A 181 12.85 -22.60 -2.30
C ASP A 181 11.70 -23.12 -3.19
N ALA A 182 11.17 -24.32 -2.89
CA ALA A 182 10.01 -24.87 -3.59
C ALA A 182 8.73 -24.05 -3.34
N VAL A 183 8.51 -23.58 -2.10
CA VAL A 183 7.38 -22.68 -1.76
C VAL A 183 7.48 -21.38 -2.56
N VAL A 184 8.65 -20.74 -2.60
CA VAL A 184 8.89 -19.51 -3.36
C VAL A 184 8.62 -19.73 -4.86
N ALA A 185 9.13 -20.82 -5.42
CA ALA A 185 8.99 -21.15 -6.83
C ALA A 185 7.56 -21.54 -7.23
N ALA A 186 6.78 -22.11 -6.31
CA ALA A 186 5.36 -22.38 -6.53
C ALA A 186 4.55 -21.09 -6.43
N GLN A 187 4.77 -20.29 -5.38
CA GLN A 187 4.03 -19.06 -5.12
C GLN A 187 4.23 -17.99 -6.20
N SER A 188 5.40 -17.94 -6.84
CA SER A 188 5.67 -17.01 -7.94
C SER A 188 4.77 -17.22 -9.16
N LYS A 189 4.24 -18.44 -9.34
CA LYS A 189 3.34 -18.80 -10.45
C LYS A 189 1.87 -18.53 -10.16
N VAL A 190 1.54 -18.12 -8.94
CA VAL A 190 0.16 -17.93 -8.49
C VAL A 190 -0.08 -16.46 -8.14
N TYR A 191 -1.15 -15.91 -8.72
CA TYR A 191 -1.66 -14.57 -8.44
C TYR A 191 -3.00 -14.67 -7.73
N GLY A 192 -3.31 -13.70 -6.87
CA GLY A 192 -4.58 -13.65 -6.13
C GLY A 192 -4.73 -14.63 -4.96
N TYR A 193 -3.69 -15.40 -4.62
CA TYR A 193 -3.68 -16.25 -3.43
C TYR A 193 -2.28 -16.36 -2.82
N TRP A 194 -2.17 -16.22 -1.49
CA TRP A 194 -0.93 -16.16 -0.73
C TRP A 194 -0.77 -17.37 0.20
N PHE A 195 -0.55 -18.55 -0.38
CA PHE A 195 -0.36 -19.79 0.39
C PHE A 195 1.03 -19.91 1.03
N ALA A 196 2.01 -19.10 0.62
CA ALA A 196 3.36 -19.20 1.15
C ALA A 196 3.40 -19.05 2.68
N GLU A 197 2.60 -18.15 3.26
CA GLU A 197 2.49 -17.96 4.70
C GLU A 197 1.79 -19.13 5.41
N GLU A 198 0.80 -19.76 4.77
CA GLU A 198 0.14 -20.96 5.30
C GLU A 198 1.10 -22.14 5.40
N LEU A 199 2.03 -22.25 4.44
CA LEU A 199 3.07 -23.28 4.40
C LEU A 199 4.23 -23.04 5.37
N LEU A 200 4.30 -21.87 6.01
CA LEU A 200 5.20 -21.61 7.14
C LEU A 200 4.57 -22.15 8.43
N THR A 201 4.59 -23.47 8.59
CA THR A 201 4.03 -24.15 9.76
C THR A 201 4.87 -23.92 11.02
N ASP A 202 4.26 -24.09 12.20
CA ASP A 202 4.96 -23.97 13.48
C ASP A 202 6.15 -24.95 13.59
N ASP A 203 6.00 -26.17 13.05
CA ASP A 203 7.07 -27.16 12.99
C ASP A 203 8.25 -26.71 12.12
N LEU A 204 7.97 -26.11 10.96
CA LEU A 204 9.01 -25.55 10.09
C LEU A 204 9.71 -24.38 10.77
N MET A 205 8.94 -23.46 11.36
CA MET A 205 9.49 -22.31 12.07
C MET A 205 10.33 -22.75 13.28
N LYS A 206 9.88 -23.77 14.02
CA LYS A 206 10.64 -24.37 15.12
C LYS A 206 11.95 -24.97 14.61
N ARG A 207 11.91 -25.75 13.54
CA ARG A 207 13.10 -26.37 12.93
C ARG A 207 14.13 -25.34 12.47
N ILE A 208 13.69 -24.28 11.79
CA ILE A 208 14.57 -23.18 11.35
C ILE A 208 15.24 -22.52 12.57
N ASN A 209 14.46 -22.19 13.59
CA ASN A 209 14.98 -21.53 14.79
C ASN A 209 15.88 -22.45 15.64
N ASP A 210 15.59 -23.75 15.69
CA ASP A 210 16.44 -24.74 16.37
C ASP A 210 17.79 -24.86 15.66
N HIS A 211 17.79 -24.98 14.33
CA HIS A 211 19.04 -25.02 13.57
C HIS A 211 19.82 -23.70 13.68
N PHE A 212 19.14 -22.55 13.68
CA PHE A 212 19.82 -21.29 13.91
C PHE A 212 20.51 -21.23 15.28
N ARG A 213 19.88 -21.76 16.34
CA ARG A 213 20.51 -21.89 17.66
C ARG A 213 21.68 -22.88 17.67
N GLU A 214 21.68 -23.91 16.83
CA GLU A 214 22.85 -24.79 16.66
C GLU A 214 24.03 -24.04 16.02
N LEU A 215 23.76 -23.20 15.02
CA LEU A 215 24.77 -22.38 14.34
C LEU A 215 25.28 -21.23 15.23
N GLN A 216 24.40 -20.65 16.06
CA GLN A 216 24.70 -19.54 16.97
C GLN A 216 24.11 -19.82 18.37
N PRO A 217 24.80 -20.59 19.22
CA PRO A 217 24.29 -21.00 20.53
C PRO A 217 23.89 -19.86 21.47
N ASP A 218 24.55 -18.70 21.36
CA ASP A 218 24.31 -17.53 22.22
C ASP A 218 23.23 -16.58 21.68
N THR A 219 22.59 -16.90 20.54
CA THR A 219 21.60 -16.02 19.93
C THR A 219 20.31 -15.95 20.75
N GLN A 220 19.82 -14.73 20.96
CA GLN A 220 18.48 -14.48 21.51
C GLN A 220 17.46 -14.19 20.40
N PHE A 221 17.92 -14.05 19.15
CA PHE A 221 17.04 -13.79 18.02
C PHE A 221 16.27 -15.04 17.66
N ILE A 222 14.95 -14.89 17.60
CA ILE A 222 14.02 -15.89 17.06
C ILE A 222 13.44 -15.26 15.81
N LEU A 223 13.60 -15.94 14.66
CA LEU A 223 13.02 -15.50 13.40
C LEU A 223 11.49 -15.61 13.49
N PRO A 224 10.76 -14.48 13.46
CA PRO A 224 9.30 -14.50 13.45
C PRO A 224 8.76 -15.02 12.12
N LYS A 225 7.60 -15.67 12.15
CA LYS A 225 6.92 -16.18 10.95
C LYS A 225 6.61 -15.04 9.97
N GLU A 226 6.16 -13.91 10.49
CA GLU A 226 5.77 -12.71 9.75
C GLU A 226 6.98 -12.09 9.02
N ALA A 227 8.15 -12.10 9.67
CA ALA A 227 9.39 -11.60 9.07
C ALA A 227 9.83 -12.49 7.89
N LEU A 228 9.73 -13.81 8.03
CA LEU A 228 10.02 -14.75 6.94
C LEU A 228 8.98 -14.64 5.81
N ALA A 229 7.70 -14.54 6.14
CA ALA A 229 6.62 -14.35 5.16
C ALA A 229 6.83 -13.06 4.34
N TYR A 230 7.14 -11.95 5.00
CA TYR A 230 7.46 -10.69 4.32
C TYR A 230 8.72 -10.81 3.45
N ALA A 231 9.78 -11.47 3.93
CA ALA A 231 10.99 -11.69 3.15
C ALA A 231 10.71 -12.51 1.87
N ILE A 232 9.90 -13.57 1.97
CA ILE A 232 9.45 -14.36 0.81
C ILE A 232 8.64 -13.48 -0.17
N ALA A 233 7.68 -12.70 0.34
CA ALA A 233 6.87 -11.80 -0.49
C ALA A 233 7.72 -10.75 -1.22
N ALA A 234 8.65 -10.12 -0.50
CA ALA A 234 9.60 -9.17 -1.05
C ALA A 234 10.50 -9.82 -2.11
N GLN A 235 10.99 -11.04 -1.85
CA GLN A 235 11.85 -11.78 -2.78
C GLN A 235 11.13 -12.10 -4.10
N ILE A 236 9.89 -12.62 -4.02
CA ILE A 236 9.09 -12.93 -5.21
C ILE A 236 8.80 -11.64 -5.98
N THR A 237 8.29 -10.61 -5.30
CA THR A 237 7.94 -9.33 -5.93
C THR A 237 9.15 -8.67 -6.60
N ARG A 238 10.30 -8.69 -5.93
CA ARG A 238 11.56 -8.19 -6.48
C ARG A 238 11.95 -8.95 -7.75
N THR A 239 11.85 -10.28 -7.71
CA THR A 239 12.18 -11.15 -8.85
C THR A 239 11.27 -10.84 -10.04
N ASP A 240 9.95 -10.76 -9.82
CA ASP A 240 8.97 -10.39 -10.84
C ASP A 240 9.27 -9.01 -11.45
N ARG A 241 9.55 -8.00 -10.60
CA ARG A 241 9.93 -6.65 -11.05
C ARG A 241 11.18 -6.68 -11.91
N LEU A 242 12.23 -7.36 -11.47
CA LEU A 242 13.49 -7.45 -12.21
C LEU A 242 13.31 -8.13 -13.56
N ILE A 243 12.59 -9.26 -13.60
CA ILE A 243 12.36 -10.00 -14.84
C ILE A 243 11.51 -9.15 -15.79
N LEU A 244 10.35 -8.68 -15.35
CA LEU A 244 9.40 -7.97 -16.20
C LEU A 244 9.99 -6.66 -16.74
N LEU A 245 10.60 -5.84 -15.89
CA LEU A 245 11.18 -4.56 -16.31
C LEU A 245 12.33 -4.76 -17.30
N ASN A 246 13.20 -5.75 -17.09
CA ASN A 246 14.29 -6.06 -18.03
C ASN A 246 13.77 -6.61 -19.37
N LEU A 247 12.70 -7.42 -19.36
CA LEU A 247 12.11 -7.95 -20.59
C LEU A 247 11.37 -6.87 -21.38
N LEU A 248 10.64 -5.97 -20.70
CA LEU A 248 10.01 -4.81 -21.33
C LEU A 248 11.08 -3.87 -21.93
N ALA A 249 12.15 -3.58 -21.20
CA ALA A 249 13.22 -2.67 -21.64
C ALA A 249 14.00 -3.17 -22.87
N LYS A 250 13.86 -4.45 -23.25
CA LYS A 250 14.40 -4.98 -24.52
C LYS A 250 13.53 -4.65 -25.73
N ARG A 251 12.26 -4.28 -25.52
CA ARG A 251 11.25 -4.13 -26.58
C ARG A 251 10.69 -2.71 -26.69
N MET A 252 10.74 -1.93 -25.61
CA MET A 252 10.14 -0.60 -25.51
C MET A 252 10.88 0.27 -24.48
N SER A 253 10.60 1.57 -24.49
CA SER A 253 11.17 2.50 -23.51
C SER A 253 10.53 2.32 -22.13
N VAL A 254 11.36 2.08 -21.11
CA VAL A 254 10.89 1.89 -19.73
C VAL A 254 11.51 2.95 -18.82
N ASN A 255 10.68 3.82 -18.26
CA ASN A 255 11.10 4.78 -17.23
C ASN A 255 10.84 4.18 -15.83
N VAL A 256 11.87 4.15 -14.99
CA VAL A 256 11.80 3.66 -13.62
C VAL A 256 12.01 4.80 -12.64
N TYR A 257 11.04 5.03 -11.77
CA TYR A 257 11.08 6.03 -10.71
C TYR A 257 11.16 5.34 -9.35
N SER A 258 12.27 5.56 -8.66
CA SER A 258 12.58 4.95 -7.36
C SER A 258 13.56 5.86 -6.62
N TRP A 259 13.58 5.75 -5.28
CA TRP A 259 14.54 6.45 -4.43
C TRP A 259 15.98 6.02 -4.72
N GLU A 260 16.15 4.75 -5.05
CA GLU A 260 17.46 4.15 -5.27
C GLU A 260 17.53 3.47 -6.62
N ARG A 261 18.72 3.54 -7.23
CA ARG A 261 19.02 2.88 -8.49
C ARG A 261 19.30 1.40 -8.23
N CYS A 262 18.64 0.53 -9.01
CA CYS A 262 18.91 -0.90 -9.00
C CYS A 262 19.86 -1.26 -10.16
N ASN A 263 21.07 -1.73 -9.84
CA ASN A 263 22.09 -2.08 -10.84
C ASN A 263 21.75 -3.36 -11.64
N LEU A 264 20.76 -4.13 -11.19
CA LEU A 264 20.28 -5.33 -11.89
C LEU A 264 19.31 -5.00 -13.04
N LEU A 265 18.80 -3.76 -13.10
CA LEU A 265 17.99 -3.30 -14.21
C LEU A 265 18.88 -2.80 -15.36
N GLN A 266 18.68 -3.37 -16.53
CA GLN A 266 19.40 -3.06 -17.76
C GLN A 266 18.44 -2.40 -18.75
N ASN A 267 18.96 -1.48 -19.58
CA ASN A 267 18.22 -0.77 -20.64
C ASN A 267 17.01 0.08 -20.17
N VAL A 268 16.76 0.18 -18.86
CA VAL A 268 15.77 1.10 -18.30
C VAL A 268 16.36 2.51 -18.17
N ARG A 269 15.50 3.53 -18.27
CA ARG A 269 15.85 4.90 -17.90
C ARG A 269 15.50 5.11 -16.42
N PHE A 270 16.52 5.21 -15.58
CA PHE A 270 16.34 5.59 -14.18
C PHE A 270 16.08 7.10 -14.08
N MET A 271 14.94 7.47 -13.49
CA MET A 271 14.46 8.84 -13.44
C MET A 271 14.55 9.49 -12.05
N GLY A 272 15.07 8.76 -11.05
CA GLY A 272 15.10 9.20 -9.66
C GLY A 272 13.72 9.08 -8.97
N SER A 273 13.56 9.74 -7.84
CA SER A 273 12.29 9.78 -7.11
C SER A 273 11.31 10.77 -7.75
N CYS A 274 10.02 10.58 -7.47
CA CYS A 274 8.97 11.53 -7.81
C CYS A 274 8.23 12.00 -6.56
N ASP A 275 7.91 13.29 -6.53
CA ASP A 275 6.99 13.82 -5.53
C ASP A 275 5.55 13.31 -5.77
N TYR A 276 4.84 13.06 -4.68
CA TYR A 276 3.51 12.44 -4.69
C TYR A 276 2.42 13.36 -5.26
N TYR A 277 2.44 14.65 -4.91
CA TYR A 277 1.32 15.56 -5.20
C TYR A 277 1.39 16.21 -6.58
N GLY A 278 2.54 16.19 -7.26
CA GLY A 278 2.77 16.82 -8.55
C GLY A 278 3.35 15.86 -9.58
N GLN A 279 4.62 15.49 -9.44
CA GLN A 279 5.36 14.72 -10.45
C GLN A 279 4.76 13.34 -10.75
N MET A 280 4.31 12.58 -9.73
CA MET A 280 3.70 11.27 -9.96
C MET A 280 2.50 11.37 -10.93
N THR A 281 1.63 12.37 -10.73
CA THR A 281 0.47 12.60 -11.62
C THR A 281 0.89 12.91 -13.06
N LYS A 282 1.96 13.70 -13.23
CA LYS A 282 2.52 14.04 -14.54
C LYS A 282 3.08 12.80 -15.25
N VAL A 283 3.77 11.92 -14.52
CA VAL A 283 4.24 10.63 -15.06
C VAL A 283 3.05 9.78 -15.52
N PHE A 284 2.00 9.65 -14.70
CA PHE A 284 0.84 8.82 -15.04
C PHE A 284 0.11 9.28 -16.29
N LYS A 285 0.02 10.60 -16.49
CA LYS A 285 -0.58 11.21 -17.68
C LYS A 285 0.31 11.16 -18.91
N ALA A 286 1.63 11.17 -18.74
CA ALA A 286 2.57 11.20 -19.86
C ALA A 286 2.94 9.81 -20.40
N SER A 287 2.80 8.77 -19.57
CA SER A 287 3.15 7.39 -19.93
C SER A 287 2.05 6.71 -20.74
N SER A 288 2.42 5.92 -21.74
CA SER A 288 1.44 5.13 -22.51
C SER A 288 0.87 3.98 -21.68
N ILE A 289 1.71 3.35 -20.85
CA ILE A 289 1.32 2.32 -19.89
C ILE A 289 1.94 2.62 -18.53
N ASN A 290 1.12 2.60 -17.48
CA ASN A 290 1.57 2.67 -16.10
C ASN A 290 1.53 1.27 -15.49
N LEU A 291 2.72 0.71 -15.23
CA LEU A 291 2.87 -0.63 -14.71
C LEU A 291 2.73 -0.64 -13.19
N ASN A 292 1.79 -1.44 -12.68
CA ASN A 292 1.66 -1.73 -11.26
C ASN A 292 2.02 -3.20 -10.99
N ILE A 293 2.92 -3.39 -10.03
CA ILE A 293 3.32 -4.73 -9.55
C ILE A 293 3.15 -4.70 -8.04
N THR A 294 2.13 -5.36 -7.53
CA THR A 294 1.77 -5.35 -6.11
C THR A 294 2.74 -6.20 -5.30
N LEU A 295 3.06 -5.76 -4.07
CA LEU A 295 3.82 -6.59 -3.14
C LEU A 295 2.99 -7.82 -2.78
N LYS A 296 3.56 -9.02 -2.94
CA LYS A 296 2.81 -10.29 -2.82
C LYS A 296 2.11 -10.53 -1.48
N ILE A 297 2.54 -9.86 -0.41
CA ILE A 297 1.87 -9.95 0.90
C ILE A 297 0.55 -9.16 0.95
N SER A 298 0.33 -8.22 0.03
CA SER A 298 -0.99 -7.62 -0.18
C SER A 298 -1.83 -8.59 -0.99
N GLN A 299 -2.76 -9.28 -0.31
CA GLN A 299 -3.37 -10.50 -0.82
C GLN A 299 -4.59 -10.23 -1.69
N SER A 300 -5.40 -9.23 -1.33
CA SER A 300 -6.61 -8.89 -2.07
C SER A 300 -6.72 -7.40 -2.43
N GLY A 301 -6.18 -6.53 -1.57
CA GLY A 301 -6.42 -5.09 -1.60
C GLY A 301 -5.95 -4.40 -2.88
N ILE A 302 -6.64 -3.31 -3.22
CA ILE A 302 -6.27 -2.40 -4.31
C ILE A 302 -5.19 -1.42 -3.82
N PRO A 303 -3.93 -1.52 -4.28
CA PRO A 303 -2.87 -0.64 -3.78
C PRO A 303 -3.15 0.83 -4.11
N LEU A 304 -2.65 1.74 -3.27
CA LEU A 304 -2.80 3.19 -3.49
C LEU A 304 -2.40 3.61 -4.90
N ARG A 305 -1.34 2.98 -5.45
CA ARG A 305 -0.87 3.26 -6.80
C ARG A 305 -1.92 3.05 -7.88
N VAL A 306 -2.77 2.03 -7.74
CA VAL A 306 -3.86 1.79 -8.70
C VAL A 306 -4.84 2.96 -8.67
N MET A 307 -5.22 3.42 -7.47
CA MET A 307 -6.08 4.59 -7.32
C MET A 307 -5.44 5.86 -7.88
N ASP A 308 -4.14 6.07 -7.67
CA ASP A 308 -3.41 7.23 -8.20
C ASP A 308 -3.39 7.25 -9.74
N ILE A 309 -3.11 6.11 -10.37
CA ILE A 309 -3.03 5.98 -11.83
C ILE A 309 -4.40 6.24 -12.46
N LEU A 310 -5.44 5.54 -11.96
CA LEU A 310 -6.80 5.68 -12.49
C LEU A 310 -7.36 7.08 -12.21
N GLY A 311 -7.14 7.60 -11.00
CA GLY A 311 -7.51 8.97 -10.63
C GLY A 311 -6.83 10.04 -11.48
N ALA A 312 -5.62 9.77 -11.98
CA ALA A 312 -4.92 10.66 -12.91
C ALA A 312 -5.37 10.50 -14.38
N GLY A 313 -6.18 9.49 -14.71
CA GLY A 313 -6.58 9.17 -16.09
C GLY A 313 -5.51 8.40 -16.88
N GLY A 314 -4.54 7.80 -16.20
CA GLY A 314 -3.51 6.98 -16.82
C GLY A 314 -4.02 5.58 -17.16
N PHE A 315 -3.51 5.00 -18.25
CA PHE A 315 -3.76 3.60 -18.57
C PHE A 315 -2.96 2.69 -17.62
N LEU A 316 -3.66 1.76 -16.96
CA LEU A 316 -3.10 0.85 -15.96
C LEU A 316 -2.89 -0.55 -16.54
N LEU A 317 -1.68 -1.08 -16.37
CA LEU A 317 -1.39 -2.51 -16.50
C LEU A 317 -0.94 -3.03 -15.12
N SER A 318 -1.74 -3.88 -14.48
CA SER A 318 -1.49 -4.38 -13.12
C SER A 318 -1.43 -5.89 -13.07
N ASN A 319 -0.68 -6.48 -12.14
CA ASN A 319 -0.92 -7.90 -11.81
C ASN A 319 -2.35 -8.07 -11.29
N TYR A 320 -2.92 -9.25 -11.51
CA TYR A 320 -4.22 -9.62 -10.96
C TYR A 320 -4.24 -9.47 -9.43
N GLN A 321 -5.32 -8.87 -8.94
CA GLN A 321 -5.72 -8.84 -7.54
C GLN A 321 -7.25 -9.01 -7.46
N PRO A 322 -7.78 -9.83 -6.54
CA PRO A 322 -9.20 -10.07 -6.38
C PRO A 322 -10.04 -8.79 -6.32
N GLU A 323 -9.65 -7.82 -5.49
CA GLU A 323 -10.45 -6.61 -5.33
C GLU A 323 -10.34 -5.66 -6.52
N ILE A 324 -9.28 -5.74 -7.34
CA ILE A 324 -9.26 -5.02 -8.62
C ILE A 324 -10.33 -5.61 -9.54
N ALA A 325 -10.37 -6.94 -9.70
CA ALA A 325 -11.32 -7.63 -10.57
C ALA A 325 -12.79 -7.49 -10.12
N GLU A 326 -13.04 -7.34 -8.82
CA GLU A 326 -14.38 -7.12 -8.28
C GLU A 326 -14.90 -5.70 -8.52
N ASN A 327 -14.00 -4.71 -8.54
CA ASN A 327 -14.36 -3.30 -8.60
C ASN A 327 -14.19 -2.70 -10.01
N PHE A 328 -13.35 -3.30 -10.85
CA PHE A 328 -13.02 -2.84 -12.19
C PHE A 328 -13.08 -4.01 -13.18
N VAL A 329 -13.60 -3.74 -14.38
CA VAL A 329 -13.74 -4.75 -15.44
C VAL A 329 -12.46 -4.81 -16.26
N ASP A 330 -11.86 -5.99 -16.38
CA ASP A 330 -10.65 -6.23 -17.17
C ASP A 330 -10.90 -5.96 -18.66
N GLY A 331 -9.99 -5.24 -19.31
CA GLY A 331 -10.12 -4.83 -20.70
C GLY A 331 -11.11 -3.68 -20.96
N GLU A 332 -11.82 -3.21 -19.93
CA GLU A 332 -12.77 -2.08 -20.03
C GLU A 332 -12.37 -0.90 -19.15
N ASP A 333 -12.01 -1.14 -17.88
CA ASP A 333 -11.62 -0.08 -16.93
C ASP A 333 -10.11 -0.11 -16.62
N VAL A 334 -9.55 -1.31 -16.61
CA VAL A 334 -8.16 -1.61 -16.26
C VAL A 334 -7.67 -2.77 -17.13
N VAL A 335 -6.37 -3.01 -17.17
CA VAL A 335 -5.82 -4.25 -17.71
C VAL A 335 -5.06 -4.99 -16.62
N MET A 336 -5.45 -6.22 -16.38
CA MET A 336 -4.79 -7.14 -15.45
C MET A 336 -3.94 -8.16 -16.20
N TYR A 337 -2.91 -8.69 -15.55
CA TYR A 337 -2.14 -9.82 -16.05
C TYR A 337 -1.93 -10.90 -14.98
N GLU A 338 -1.77 -12.14 -15.43
CA GLU A 338 -1.64 -13.32 -14.56
C GLU A 338 -0.31 -14.06 -14.74
N SER A 339 0.60 -13.53 -15.55
CA SER A 339 1.97 -14.01 -15.69
C SER A 339 2.87 -12.92 -16.27
N ILE A 340 4.20 -13.13 -16.23
CA ILE A 340 5.18 -12.23 -16.84
C ILE A 340 5.01 -12.22 -18.37
N GLU A 341 4.73 -13.38 -18.96
CA GLU A 341 4.47 -13.55 -20.39
C GLU A 341 3.24 -12.77 -20.83
N ASP A 342 2.13 -12.93 -20.10
CA ASP A 342 0.87 -12.19 -20.33
C ASP A 342 1.08 -10.68 -20.20
N ALA A 343 1.83 -10.23 -19.18
CA ALA A 343 2.17 -8.80 -19.02
C ALA A 343 2.94 -8.25 -20.23
N LEU A 344 3.89 -9.02 -20.76
CA LEU A 344 4.68 -8.61 -21.94
C LEU A 344 3.84 -8.55 -23.21
N GLU A 345 2.99 -9.56 -23.43
CA GLU A 345 2.10 -9.61 -24.59
C GLU A 345 1.09 -8.47 -24.55
N LYS A 346 0.45 -8.23 -23.41
CA LYS A 346 -0.46 -7.11 -23.19
C LYS A 346 0.25 -5.76 -23.34
N ALA A 347 1.46 -5.60 -22.81
CA ALA A 347 2.21 -4.36 -22.99
C ALA A 347 2.47 -4.05 -24.47
N VAL A 348 2.91 -5.05 -25.25
CA VAL A 348 3.14 -4.90 -26.70
C VAL A 348 1.83 -4.62 -27.45
N TYR A 349 0.78 -5.38 -27.16
CA TYR A 349 -0.53 -5.20 -27.78
C TYR A 349 -1.05 -3.79 -27.52
N TYR A 350 -1.16 -3.41 -26.26
CA TYR A 350 -1.76 -2.14 -25.89
C TYR A 350 -0.93 -0.98 -26.40
N LEU A 351 0.41 -1.04 -26.45
CA LEU A 351 1.26 0.01 -27.06
C LEU A 351 0.84 0.37 -28.50
N GLY A 352 0.42 -0.63 -29.29
CA GLY A 352 -0.02 -0.45 -30.67
C GLY A 352 -1.44 0.09 -30.85
N HIS A 353 -2.25 0.15 -29.78
CA HIS A 353 -3.68 0.47 -29.82
C HIS A 353 -4.04 1.64 -28.90
N ASP A 354 -3.63 2.86 -29.30
CA ASP A 354 -3.79 4.07 -28.47
C ASP A 354 -5.27 4.46 -28.24
N ASP A 355 -6.14 4.21 -29.20
CA ASP A 355 -7.58 4.39 -29.09
C ASP A 355 -8.19 3.51 -27.99
N ILE A 356 -7.85 2.22 -27.99
CA ILE A 356 -8.30 1.27 -26.97
C ILE A 356 -7.76 1.67 -25.60
N ARG A 357 -6.48 2.04 -25.48
CA ARG A 357 -5.90 2.48 -24.20
C ARG A 357 -6.63 3.70 -23.64
N ARG A 358 -6.94 4.70 -24.48
CA ARG A 358 -7.64 5.92 -24.05
C ARG A 358 -9.08 5.63 -23.63
N GLN A 359 -9.77 4.72 -24.30
CA GLN A 359 -11.10 4.29 -23.89
C GLN A 359 -11.06 3.63 -22.50
N ILE A 360 -10.12 2.71 -22.30
CA ILE A 360 -9.96 2.00 -21.03
C ILE A 360 -9.60 2.97 -19.89
N SER A 361 -8.60 3.83 -20.09
CA SER A 361 -8.18 4.77 -19.05
C SER A 361 -9.26 5.79 -18.70
N ALA A 362 -10.09 6.21 -19.68
CA ALA A 362 -11.24 7.07 -19.42
C ALA A 362 -12.34 6.36 -18.62
N SER A 363 -12.64 5.09 -18.93
CA SER A 363 -13.60 4.30 -18.16
C SER A 363 -13.14 4.10 -16.71
N GLY A 364 -11.90 3.65 -16.53
CA GLY A 364 -11.29 3.47 -15.21
C GLY A 364 -11.28 4.76 -14.39
N HIS A 365 -10.90 5.89 -15.01
CA HIS A 365 -10.94 7.20 -14.36
C HIS A 365 -12.34 7.61 -13.89
N ASN A 366 -13.34 7.47 -14.76
CA ASN A 366 -14.73 7.81 -14.42
C ASN A 366 -15.24 6.94 -13.27
N LYS A 367 -14.95 5.63 -13.29
CA LYS A 367 -15.33 4.70 -12.23
C LYS A 367 -14.62 5.02 -10.92
N THR A 368 -13.32 5.35 -10.94
CA THR A 368 -12.57 5.81 -9.75
C THR A 368 -13.17 7.09 -9.17
N LYS A 369 -13.49 8.07 -10.02
CA LYS A 369 -14.12 9.33 -9.60
C LYS A 369 -15.50 9.10 -8.99
N GLU A 370 -16.28 8.20 -9.56
CA GLU A 370 -17.63 7.91 -9.09
C GLU A 370 -17.65 7.07 -7.82
N LEU A 371 -16.77 6.08 -7.66
CA LEU A 371 -16.90 5.09 -6.58
C LEU A 371 -15.83 5.22 -5.48
N PHE A 372 -14.67 5.76 -5.81
CA PHE A 372 -13.46 5.79 -4.97
C PHE A 372 -12.96 7.23 -4.70
N SER A 373 -13.86 8.21 -4.65
CA SER A 373 -13.53 9.56 -4.18
C SER A 373 -13.31 9.60 -2.67
N TYR A 374 -12.50 10.53 -2.17
CA TYR A 374 -12.31 10.75 -0.73
C TYR A 374 -13.64 11.06 -0.03
N GLU A 375 -14.51 11.85 -0.64
CA GLU A 375 -15.82 12.19 -0.09
C GLU A 375 -16.66 10.93 0.20
N LYS A 376 -16.66 9.96 -0.74
CA LYS A 376 -17.38 8.70 -0.56
C LYS A 376 -16.76 7.79 0.49
N GLN A 377 -15.45 7.59 0.47
CA GLN A 377 -14.81 6.68 1.43
C GLN A 377 -14.83 7.26 2.85
N LEU A 378 -14.54 8.56 3.00
CA LEU A 378 -14.63 9.23 4.30
C LEU A 378 -16.07 9.25 4.82
N GLY A 379 -17.06 9.45 3.95
CA GLY A 379 -18.48 9.33 4.31
C GLY A 379 -18.82 7.98 4.93
N LYS A 380 -18.41 6.88 4.28
CA LYS A 380 -18.59 5.51 4.81
C LYS A 380 -17.82 5.29 6.12
N ILE A 381 -16.58 5.77 6.21
CA ILE A 381 -15.75 5.69 7.42
C ILE A 381 -16.48 6.34 8.60
N PHE A 382 -16.99 7.56 8.43
CA PHE A 382 -17.70 8.27 9.49
C PHE A 382 -19.03 7.62 9.86
N GLU A 383 -19.78 7.11 8.87
CA GLU A 383 -21.00 6.34 9.10
C GLU A 383 -20.73 5.09 9.96
N ILE A 384 -19.75 4.27 9.57
CA ILE A 384 -19.33 3.07 10.30
C ILE A 384 -18.85 3.42 11.72
N SER A 385 -18.15 4.55 11.86
CA SER A 385 -17.61 5.00 13.15
C SER A 385 -18.66 5.66 14.05
N GLY A 386 -19.91 5.80 13.57
CA GLY A 386 -20.99 6.47 14.30
C GLY A 386 -20.80 7.98 14.47
N ILE A 387 -19.90 8.60 13.69
CA ILE A 387 -19.61 10.03 13.77
C ILE A 387 -20.48 10.76 12.75
N ARG A 388 -21.41 11.59 13.26
CA ARG A 388 -22.34 12.33 12.40
C ARG A 388 -21.66 13.55 11.78
N VAL A 389 -21.57 13.57 10.45
CA VAL A 389 -21.35 14.80 9.70
C VAL A 389 -22.65 15.59 9.72
N TYR A 390 -22.72 16.64 10.54
CA TYR A 390 -23.85 17.58 10.46
C TYR A 390 -23.78 18.28 9.11
N ALA A 391 -24.69 17.92 8.20
CA ALA A 391 -24.88 18.66 6.95
C ALA A 391 -25.21 20.13 7.29
N LYS A 392 -24.60 21.06 6.54
CA LYS A 392 -24.97 22.47 6.60
C LYS A 392 -26.34 22.71 5.99
#